data_AF-J2PMW8-F1
#
_entry.id   AF-J2PMW8-F1
#
_cell.length_a   1.000
_cell.length_b   1.000
_cell.length_c   1.000
_cell.angle_alpha   90.00
_cell.angle_beta   90.00
_cell.angle_gamma   90.00
#
_symmetry.space_group_name_H-M   'P 1'
#
loop_
_entity.id
_entity.type
_entity.pdbx_description
1 polymer ?
#
loop_
_entity_poly.entity_id
_entity_poly.type
_entity_poly.pdbx_seq_one_letter_code
_entity_poly.pdbx_strand_id
1 'polypeptide(L)'
;MTTEPIPSPSSITENAHNILLIVDAESIRSRYPDPSLNSESPTIISDGFVFFTAGNEANKIVTNDSKVTLPVDIGRIVHFRGRTVSLIAEHSVVVYGMKVDTNTVLSDPALQVHPDLTVPAPNPDKPTEPGSQKAHDHFWACTPKAPGTAKLELKFMLVNQQCEAVGYFSWTTEVEVTN
;
A
#
# COMPACT_ATOMS: atom_id res chain seq x y z
N MET A 1 17.49 19.86 17.48
CA MET A 1 16.08 19.44 17.51
C MET A 1 15.24 20.68 17.26
N THR A 2 14.75 20.86 16.03
CA THR A 2 13.91 22.01 15.68
C THR A 2 12.45 21.67 16.03
N THR A 3 11.84 22.51 16.87
CA THR A 3 10.46 22.40 17.37
C THR A 3 9.42 22.98 16.40
N GLU A 4 9.80 23.22 15.14
CA GLU A 4 8.87 23.81 14.18
C GLU A 4 7.78 22.78 13.79
N PRO A 5 6.51 23.20 13.75
CA PRO A 5 5.42 22.35 13.28
C PRO A 5 5.75 21.82 11.88
N ILE A 6 5.61 20.51 11.69
CA ILE A 6 5.71 19.92 10.36
C ILE A 6 4.60 20.57 9.51
N PRO A 7 4.91 21.32 8.44
CA PRO A 7 3.88 21.87 7.58
C PRO A 7 3.09 20.69 7.02
N SER A 8 1.77 20.69 7.23
CA SER A 8 0.90 19.70 6.60
C SER A 8 1.15 19.71 5.10
N PRO A 9 1.43 18.57 4.45
CA PRO A 9 1.43 18.51 3.00
C PRO A 9 0.06 19.02 2.53
N SER A 10 0.10 19.96 1.59
CA SER A 10 -0.97 20.85 1.14
C SER A 10 -2.33 20.19 0.88
N SER A 11 -3.38 21.03 0.78
CA SER A 11 -4.82 20.83 0.48
C SER A 11 -5.27 19.72 -0.50
N ILE A 12 -4.36 18.97 -1.11
CA ILE A 12 -4.61 17.75 -1.90
C ILE A 12 -5.15 16.61 -1.00
N THR A 13 -4.97 16.67 0.31
CA THR A 13 -5.47 15.68 1.27
C THR A 13 -6.98 15.73 1.52
N GLU A 14 -7.67 16.83 1.21
CA GLU A 14 -9.10 16.97 1.54
C GLU A 14 -10.02 16.03 0.71
N ASN A 15 -9.52 15.46 -0.39
CA ASN A 15 -10.33 14.63 -1.29
C ASN A 15 -9.70 13.26 -1.64
N ALA A 16 -8.75 12.78 -0.84
CA ALA A 16 -8.07 11.50 -1.05
C ALA A 16 -8.73 10.33 -0.30
N HIS A 17 -9.12 9.28 -1.02
CA HIS A 17 -9.55 8.00 -0.46
C HIS A 17 -8.32 7.10 -0.27
N ASN A 18 -7.81 7.02 0.96
CA ASN A 18 -6.63 6.19 1.25
C ASN A 18 -7.04 4.74 1.51
N ILE A 19 -6.35 3.81 0.84
CA ILE A 19 -6.46 2.36 1.05
C ILE A 19 -5.06 1.85 1.42
N LEU A 20 -4.96 1.25 2.61
CA LEU A 20 -3.75 0.59 3.06
C LEU A 20 -3.86 -0.92 2.80
N LEU A 21 -2.96 -1.45 1.99
CA LEU A 21 -2.74 -2.87 1.75
C LEU A 21 -1.66 -3.36 2.73
N ILE A 22 -2.02 -4.31 3.58
CA ILE A 22 -1.18 -4.86 4.65
C ILE A 22 -0.77 -6.27 4.25
N VAL A 23 0.52 -6.49 4.02
CA VAL A 23 1.09 -7.77 3.56
C VAL A 23 1.67 -8.55 4.74
N ASP A 24 1.22 -9.79 4.94
CA ASP A 24 1.84 -10.72 5.87
C ASP A 24 3.09 -11.37 5.25
N ALA A 25 4.20 -10.63 5.30
CA ALA A 25 5.45 -11.04 4.70
C ALA A 25 5.97 -12.38 5.25
N GLU A 26 5.85 -12.61 6.56
CA GLU A 26 6.40 -13.82 7.18
C GLU A 26 5.58 -15.06 6.83
N SER A 27 4.25 -14.94 6.77
CA SER A 27 3.40 -16.04 6.29
C SER A 27 3.63 -16.33 4.81
N ILE A 28 3.84 -15.30 3.96
CA ILE A 28 4.21 -15.49 2.55
C ILE A 28 5.54 -16.26 2.45
N ARG A 29 6.59 -15.82 3.16
CA ARG A 29 7.90 -16.48 3.11
C ARG A 29 7.86 -17.92 3.62
N SER A 30 7.04 -18.19 4.65
CA SER A 30 6.80 -19.55 5.13
C SER A 30 6.09 -20.43 4.08
N ARG A 31 5.09 -19.87 3.38
CA ARG A 31 4.30 -20.60 2.37
C ARG A 31 5.01 -20.78 1.02
N TYR A 32 5.86 -19.83 0.66
CA TYR A 32 6.61 -19.77 -0.60
C TYR A 32 8.11 -19.63 -0.28
N PRO A 33 8.77 -20.73 0.14
CA PRO A 33 10.16 -20.67 0.62
C PRO A 33 11.18 -20.35 -0.49
N ASP A 34 10.84 -20.66 -1.74
CA ASP A 34 11.66 -20.42 -2.93
C ASP A 34 10.93 -19.46 -3.90
N PRO A 35 10.73 -18.18 -3.53
CA PRO A 35 10.04 -17.23 -4.40
C PRO A 35 10.90 -16.85 -5.61
N SER A 36 10.26 -16.34 -6.65
CA SER A 36 10.94 -15.79 -7.81
C SER A 36 11.83 -14.63 -7.41
N LEU A 37 13.05 -14.60 -7.94
CA LEU A 37 13.97 -13.46 -7.85
C LEU A 37 13.97 -12.61 -9.13
N ASN A 38 13.01 -12.85 -10.03
CA ASN A 38 12.84 -12.10 -11.27
C ASN A 38 11.56 -11.25 -11.21
N SER A 39 11.69 -9.92 -11.25
CA SER A 39 10.56 -8.98 -11.22
C SER A 39 9.59 -9.13 -12.40
N GLU A 40 10.06 -9.62 -13.54
CA GLU A 40 9.22 -9.82 -14.73
C GLU A 40 8.39 -11.11 -14.65
N SER A 41 8.75 -12.02 -13.75
CA SER A 41 8.06 -13.29 -13.53
C SER A 41 7.90 -13.55 -12.03
N PRO A 42 7.09 -12.73 -11.33
CA PRO A 42 6.91 -12.85 -9.88
C PRO A 42 6.15 -14.13 -9.50
N THR A 43 6.36 -14.62 -8.29
CA THR A 43 5.57 -15.72 -7.71
C THR A 43 4.14 -15.27 -7.47
N ILE A 44 3.18 -15.94 -8.11
CA ILE A 44 1.75 -15.67 -7.88
C ILE A 44 1.37 -16.25 -6.52
N ILE A 45 0.79 -15.42 -5.66
CA ILE A 45 0.30 -15.85 -4.34
C ILE A 45 -1.21 -16.04 -4.33
N SER A 46 -1.68 -17.02 -3.56
CA SER A 46 -3.08 -17.16 -3.21
C SER A 46 -3.55 -16.05 -2.28
N ASP A 47 -4.87 -15.95 -2.10
CA ASP A 47 -5.49 -15.08 -1.10
C ASP A 47 -5.14 -15.47 0.35
N GLY A 48 -5.47 -14.59 1.29
CA GLY A 48 -5.22 -14.77 2.73
C GLY A 48 -3.94 -14.12 3.27
N PHE A 49 -3.10 -13.53 2.42
CA PHE A 49 -1.84 -12.87 2.85
C PHE A 49 -1.84 -11.34 2.75
N VAL A 50 -2.88 -10.77 2.14
CA VAL A 50 -3.04 -9.32 2.00
C VAL A 50 -4.36 -8.90 2.64
N PHE A 51 -4.27 -8.03 3.64
CA PHE A 51 -5.41 -7.39 4.30
C PHE A 51 -5.54 -5.96 3.80
N PHE A 52 -6.68 -5.33 4.03
CA PHE A 52 -6.79 -3.90 3.78
C PHE A 52 -7.66 -3.17 4.78
N THR A 53 -7.48 -1.85 4.80
CA THR A 53 -8.35 -0.89 5.47
C THR A 53 -8.49 0.37 4.61
N ALA A 54 -9.66 1.02 4.70
CA ALA A 54 -10.01 2.21 3.94
C ALA A 54 -10.54 3.30 4.89
N GLY A 55 -10.17 4.56 4.64
CA GLY A 55 -10.41 5.68 5.57
C GLY A 55 -11.87 6.03 5.88
N ASN A 56 -12.85 5.44 5.18
CA ASN A 56 -14.28 5.75 5.31
C ASN A 56 -15.12 4.62 5.94
N GLU A 57 -14.56 3.41 6.08
CA GLU A 57 -15.27 2.21 6.54
C GLU A 57 -14.84 1.88 7.97
N ALA A 58 -15.52 2.47 8.96
CA ALA A 58 -15.10 2.49 10.37
C ALA A 58 -15.00 1.11 11.06
N ASN A 59 -15.38 -0.01 10.42
CA ASN A 59 -15.61 -1.27 11.13
C ASN A 59 -14.99 -2.54 10.53
N LYS A 60 -14.12 -2.50 9.51
CA LYS A 60 -13.60 -3.74 8.93
C LYS A 60 -12.15 -3.65 8.45
N ILE A 61 -11.23 -4.26 9.21
CA ILE A 61 -10.03 -4.85 8.61
C ILE A 61 -10.49 -6.18 8.02
N VAL A 62 -10.55 -6.27 6.70
CA VAL A 62 -11.03 -7.49 6.04
C VAL A 62 -9.82 -8.31 5.58
N THR A 63 -9.83 -9.60 5.92
CA THR A 63 -8.93 -10.56 5.27
C THR A 63 -9.47 -10.84 3.90
N ASN A 64 -8.68 -10.62 2.84
CA ASN A 64 -9.13 -11.00 1.52
C ASN A 64 -9.14 -12.53 1.41
N ASP A 65 -10.34 -13.12 1.42
CA ASP A 65 -10.65 -14.54 1.29
C ASP A 65 -11.25 -14.86 -0.11
N SER A 66 -10.86 -14.09 -1.13
CA SER A 66 -11.42 -14.08 -2.49
C SER A 66 -12.83 -13.51 -2.62
N LYS A 67 -13.48 -13.07 -1.52
CA LYS A 67 -14.86 -12.53 -1.54
C LYS A 67 -14.92 -11.04 -1.22
N VAL A 68 -13.78 -10.40 -1.09
CA VAL A 68 -13.69 -9.05 -0.56
C VAL A 68 -13.33 -8.09 -1.69
N THR A 69 -14.25 -7.19 -1.98
CA THR A 69 -14.04 -6.07 -2.88
C THR A 69 -13.44 -4.90 -2.10
N LEU A 70 -12.42 -4.26 -2.67
CA LEU A 70 -11.89 -3.00 -2.16
C LEU A 70 -12.92 -1.90 -2.44
N PRO A 71 -13.52 -1.26 -1.42
CA PRO A 71 -14.55 -0.25 -1.65
C PRO A 71 -13.92 1.08 -2.05
N VAL A 72 -14.45 1.70 -3.11
CA VAL A 72 -13.96 2.95 -3.66
C VAL A 72 -15.12 3.88 -4.02
N ASP A 73 -15.14 5.07 -3.42
CA ASP A 73 -16.13 6.11 -3.73
C ASP A 73 -15.72 6.96 -4.95
N ILE A 74 -16.68 7.22 -5.85
CA ILE A 74 -16.52 8.21 -6.92
C ILE A 74 -16.32 9.62 -6.34
N GLY A 75 -15.55 10.45 -7.05
CA GLY A 75 -15.31 11.85 -6.68
C GLY A 75 -14.09 12.08 -5.79
N ARG A 76 -13.40 11.00 -5.39
CA ARG A 76 -12.14 11.02 -4.62
C ARG A 76 -11.02 10.36 -5.40
N ILE A 77 -9.80 10.85 -5.26
CA ILE A 77 -8.62 10.16 -5.80
C ILE A 77 -8.26 9.03 -4.83
N VAL A 78 -8.11 7.81 -5.34
CA VAL A 78 -7.72 6.66 -4.52
C VAL A 78 -6.20 6.63 -4.40
N HIS A 79 -5.71 6.51 -3.17
CA HIS A 79 -4.29 6.31 -2.88
C HIS A 79 -4.09 4.93 -2.25
N PHE A 80 -3.50 4.00 -3.01
CA PHE A 80 -3.07 2.71 -2.49
C PHE A 80 -1.67 2.79 -1.89
N ARG A 81 -1.52 2.23 -0.70
CA ARG A 81 -0.24 2.13 0.02
C ARG A 81 0.00 0.70 0.44
N GLY A 82 1.19 0.16 0.20
CA GLY A 82 1.58 -1.17 0.66
C GLY A 82 2.49 -1.08 1.90
N ARG A 83 2.16 -1.79 2.97
CA ARG A 83 3.05 -1.99 4.13
C ARG A 83 2.97 -3.44 4.60
N THR A 84 3.99 -3.91 5.30
CA THR A 84 3.92 -5.20 5.99
C THR A 84 3.32 -5.02 7.38
N VAL A 85 2.92 -6.13 8.01
CA VAL A 85 2.49 -6.15 9.42
C VAL A 85 3.59 -5.59 10.34
N SER A 86 4.85 -5.86 10.01
CA SER A 86 6.04 -5.36 10.69
C SER A 86 6.46 -3.93 10.27
N LEU A 87 5.68 -3.27 9.40
CA LEU A 87 5.93 -1.93 8.85
C LEU A 87 7.27 -1.81 8.11
N ILE A 88 8.33 -1.46 8.84
CA ILE A 88 9.70 -1.23 8.37
C ILE A 88 10.72 -2.15 9.07
N ALA A 89 10.25 -3.10 9.87
CA ALA A 89 11.10 -4.07 10.55
C ALA A 89 11.37 -5.30 9.65
N GLU A 90 11.43 -6.50 10.22
CA GLU A 90 11.92 -7.79 9.66
C GLU A 90 11.98 -7.85 8.12
N HIS A 91 10.82 -7.82 7.46
CA HIS A 91 10.69 -7.61 6.02
C HIS A 91 9.76 -6.43 5.73
N SER A 92 10.22 -5.56 4.84
CA SER A 92 9.42 -4.49 4.26
C SER A 92 8.81 -4.93 2.93
N VAL A 93 7.79 -4.22 2.44
CA VAL A 93 7.21 -4.43 1.12
C VAL A 93 7.41 -3.20 0.25
N VAL A 94 7.79 -3.41 -1.00
CA VAL A 94 7.81 -2.37 -2.03
C VAL A 94 6.90 -2.79 -3.17
N VAL A 95 5.83 -2.02 -3.38
CA VAL A 95 4.93 -2.20 -4.52
C VAL A 95 5.53 -1.52 -5.74
N TYR A 96 5.97 -2.31 -6.72
CA TYR A 96 6.64 -1.81 -7.93
C TYR A 96 5.76 -1.86 -9.19
N GLY A 97 4.59 -2.51 -9.12
CA GLY A 97 3.62 -2.51 -10.21
C GLY A 97 2.19 -2.58 -9.69
N MET A 98 1.30 -1.85 -10.34
CA MET A 98 -0.13 -1.93 -10.09
C MET A 98 -0.89 -1.68 -11.39
N LYS A 99 -1.85 -2.55 -11.72
CA LYS A 99 -2.56 -2.49 -12.99
C LYS A 99 -4.02 -2.91 -12.83
N VAL A 100 -4.92 -2.24 -13.54
CA VAL A 100 -6.32 -2.67 -13.65
C VAL A 100 -6.57 -3.41 -14.95
N ASP A 101 -7.53 -4.33 -14.95
CA ASP A 101 -7.95 -5.05 -16.15
C ASP A 101 -8.79 -4.19 -17.10
N THR A 102 -9.48 -3.17 -16.56
CA THR A 102 -10.27 -2.21 -17.34
C THR A 102 -10.08 -0.77 -16.86
N ASN A 103 -9.95 0.14 -17.84
CA ASN A 103 -9.82 1.57 -17.62
C ASN A 103 -11.19 2.30 -17.60
N THR A 104 -12.30 1.55 -17.62
CA THR A 104 -13.67 2.10 -17.63
C THR A 104 -14.22 2.37 -16.23
N VAL A 105 -13.80 1.58 -15.23
CA VAL A 105 -14.24 1.67 -13.83
C VAL A 105 -13.24 2.46 -12.99
N LEU A 106 -11.94 2.16 -13.13
CA LEU A 106 -10.82 2.86 -12.49
C LEU A 106 -9.82 3.30 -13.55
N SER A 107 -9.12 4.41 -13.31
CA SER A 107 -7.93 4.71 -14.09
C SER A 107 -6.81 3.72 -13.82
N ASP A 108 -5.88 3.56 -14.77
CA ASP A 108 -4.61 2.88 -14.48
C ASP A 108 -3.92 3.56 -13.28
N PRO A 109 -3.51 2.80 -12.25
CA PRO A 109 -2.79 3.37 -11.12
C PRO A 109 -1.41 3.88 -11.53
N ALA A 110 -1.05 5.07 -11.04
CA ALA A 110 0.24 5.69 -11.29
C ALA A 110 1.02 5.89 -9.98
N LEU A 111 2.28 5.47 -9.95
CA LEU A 111 3.17 5.69 -8.82
C LEU A 111 3.43 7.19 -8.62
N GLN A 112 3.18 7.69 -7.41
CA GLN A 112 3.55 9.01 -6.93
C GLN A 112 4.66 8.87 -5.90
N VAL A 113 5.72 9.66 -6.03
CA VAL A 113 6.85 9.68 -5.08
C VAL A 113 7.05 11.12 -4.62
N HIS A 114 7.00 11.34 -3.31
CA HIS A 114 7.24 12.63 -2.69
C HIS A 114 8.56 12.56 -1.89
N PRO A 115 9.64 13.17 -2.40
CA PRO A 115 10.94 13.05 -1.75
C PRO A 115 11.10 13.96 -0.53
N ASP A 116 12.07 13.63 0.33
CA ASP A 116 12.60 14.46 1.42
C ASP A 116 11.58 15.09 2.38
N LEU A 117 10.48 14.38 2.63
CA LEU A 117 9.47 14.79 3.61
C LEU A 117 10.04 14.71 5.03
N THR A 118 9.70 15.70 5.84
CA THR A 118 9.93 15.64 7.29
C THR A 118 8.82 14.78 7.91
N VAL A 119 9.19 13.63 8.46
CA VAL A 119 8.25 12.70 9.11
C VAL A 119 8.53 12.58 10.61
N PRO A 120 7.50 12.35 11.45
CA PRO A 120 7.71 12.13 12.87
C PRO A 120 8.50 10.85 13.12
N ALA A 121 9.36 10.86 14.14
CA ALA A 121 10.14 9.71 14.57
C ALA A 121 10.03 9.50 16.09
N PRO A 122 10.02 8.24 16.58
CA PRO A 122 10.10 7.97 18.02
C PRO A 122 11.35 8.60 18.63
N ASN A 123 11.20 9.14 19.84
CA ASN A 123 12.32 9.66 20.63
C ASN A 123 12.54 8.74 21.84
N PRO A 124 13.63 7.95 21.88
CA PRO A 124 13.84 6.96 22.94
C PRO A 124 14.08 7.61 24.30
N ASP A 125 14.71 8.79 24.35
CA ASP A 125 15.02 9.50 25.60
C ASP A 125 13.78 10.20 26.18
N LYS A 126 12.85 10.59 25.30
CA LYS A 126 11.59 11.25 25.67
C LYS A 126 10.42 10.78 24.80
N PRO A 127 9.78 9.64 25.12
CA PRO A 127 8.75 9.04 24.27
C PRO A 127 7.52 9.92 23.98
N THR A 128 7.27 10.94 24.78
CA THR A 128 6.17 11.91 24.59
C THR A 128 6.55 13.12 23.72
N GLU A 129 7.81 13.27 23.34
CA GLU A 129 8.33 14.36 22.52
C GLU A 129 8.93 13.77 21.21
N PRO A 130 8.12 13.57 20.15
CA PRO A 130 8.61 12.96 18.92
C PRO A 130 9.74 13.80 18.30
N GLY A 131 10.75 13.10 17.79
CA GLY A 131 11.74 13.69 16.90
C GLY A 131 11.21 13.79 15.47
N SER A 132 12.09 14.11 14.54
CA SER A 132 11.79 14.07 13.11
C SER A 132 12.97 13.51 12.31
N GLN A 133 12.66 12.95 11.15
CA GLN A 133 13.64 12.49 10.18
C GLN A 133 13.19 12.80 8.75
N LYS A 134 14.10 12.63 7.79
CA LYS A 134 13.79 12.73 6.37
C LYS A 134 13.43 11.36 5.82
N ALA A 135 12.35 11.29 5.06
CA ALA A 135 11.92 10.08 4.37
C ALA A 135 11.21 10.40 3.05
N HIS A 136 11.25 9.47 2.11
CA HIS A 136 10.41 9.52 0.92
C HIS A 136 9.05 8.92 1.22
N ASP A 137 7.99 9.56 0.74
CA ASP A 137 6.67 8.95 0.68
C ASP A 137 6.37 8.43 -0.73
N HIS A 138 5.60 7.36 -0.82
CA HIS A 138 5.14 6.81 -2.08
C HIS A 138 3.76 6.16 -1.95
N PHE A 139 2.97 6.28 -3.00
CA PHE A 139 1.65 5.65 -3.13
C PHE A 139 1.29 5.48 -4.60
N TRP A 140 0.35 4.58 -4.89
CA TRP A 140 -0.22 4.42 -6.22
C TRP A 140 -1.55 5.16 -6.27
N ALA A 141 -1.70 6.10 -7.21
CA ALA A 141 -2.89 6.93 -7.34
C ALA A 141 -3.75 6.47 -8.53
N CYS A 142 -5.06 6.37 -8.35
CA CYS A 142 -6.00 6.20 -9.46
C CYS A 142 -7.30 6.98 -9.23
N THR A 143 -8.06 7.17 -10.31
CA THR A 143 -9.33 7.90 -10.31
C THR A 143 -10.47 6.94 -10.61
N PRO A 144 -11.49 6.85 -9.75
CA PRO A 144 -12.74 6.15 -10.03
C PRO A 144 -13.54 6.91 -11.11
N LYS A 145 -14.02 6.18 -12.11
CA LYS A 145 -14.65 6.75 -13.31
C LYS A 145 -16.13 6.45 -13.43
N ALA A 146 -16.52 5.23 -13.06
CA ALA A 146 -17.90 4.77 -13.14
C ALA A 146 -18.13 3.64 -12.11
N PRO A 147 -19.36 3.45 -11.64
CA PRO A 147 -19.68 2.33 -10.77
C PRO A 147 -19.44 0.99 -11.46
N GLY A 148 -19.02 -0.01 -10.68
CA GLY A 148 -18.77 -1.36 -11.17
C GLY A 148 -17.55 -1.99 -10.52
N THR A 149 -17.16 -3.15 -11.03
CA THR A 149 -16.03 -3.92 -10.52
C THR A 149 -14.89 -3.93 -11.52
N ALA A 150 -13.65 -3.78 -11.04
CA ALA A 150 -12.43 -3.97 -11.81
C ALA A 150 -11.50 -4.94 -11.06
N LYS A 151 -10.68 -5.70 -11.80
CA LYS A 151 -9.59 -6.48 -11.21
C LYS A 151 -8.34 -5.64 -11.12
N LEU A 152 -7.69 -5.66 -9.96
CA LEU A 152 -6.45 -4.98 -9.66
C LEU A 152 -5.35 -6.03 -9.45
N GLU A 153 -4.35 -6.03 -10.33
CA GLU A 153 -3.10 -6.75 -10.13
C GLU A 153 -2.11 -5.87 -9.36
N LEU A 154 -1.57 -6.41 -8.28
CA LEU A 154 -0.50 -5.87 -7.46
C LEU A 154 0.77 -6.69 -7.72
N LYS A 155 1.87 -6.02 -8.04
CA LYS A 155 3.22 -6.61 -8.06
C LYS A 155 4.09 -5.95 -7.00
N PHE A 156 4.68 -6.77 -6.14
CA PHE A 156 5.48 -6.29 -5.01
C PHE A 156 6.67 -7.18 -4.72
N MET A 157 7.67 -6.61 -4.07
CA MET A 157 8.83 -7.34 -3.56
C MET A 157 8.87 -7.26 -2.04
N LEU A 158 9.29 -8.35 -1.41
CA LEU A 158 9.69 -8.33 -0.01
C LEU A 158 11.17 -7.95 0.07
N VAL A 159 11.50 -7.05 0.98
CA VAL A 159 12.84 -6.47 1.13
C VAL A 159 13.33 -6.73 2.55
N ASN A 160 14.54 -7.24 2.70
CA ASN A 160 15.15 -7.48 4.00
C ASN A 160 15.79 -6.20 4.58
N GLN A 161 16.36 -6.31 5.78
CA GLN A 161 17.03 -5.20 6.47
C GLN A 161 18.32 -4.71 5.78
N GLN A 162 18.86 -5.49 4.84
CA GLN A 162 20.01 -5.13 4.00
C GLN A 162 19.57 -4.40 2.72
N CYS A 163 18.28 -4.07 2.59
CA CYS A 163 17.68 -3.47 1.40
C CYS A 163 17.76 -4.37 0.14
N GLU A 164 17.78 -5.69 0.33
CA GLU A 164 17.81 -6.67 -0.75
C GLU A 164 16.41 -7.25 -0.97
N ALA A 165 16.01 -7.37 -2.24
CA ALA A 165 14.80 -8.09 -2.59
C ALA A 165 14.98 -9.59 -2.33
N VAL A 166 14.16 -10.16 -1.45
CA VAL A 166 14.19 -11.59 -1.08
C VAL A 166 13.08 -12.40 -1.76
N GLY A 167 12.36 -11.78 -2.69
CA GLY A 167 11.30 -12.42 -3.48
C GLY A 167 10.39 -11.39 -4.14
N TYR A 168 9.95 -11.70 -5.36
CA TYR A 168 8.98 -10.94 -6.13
C TYR A 168 7.66 -11.71 -6.19
N PHE A 169 6.56 -11.01 -5.95
CA PHE A 169 5.23 -11.60 -5.83
C PHE A 169 4.18 -10.82 -6.63
N SER A 170 3.16 -11.54 -7.11
CA SER A 170 1.97 -10.94 -7.72
C SER A 170 0.71 -11.47 -7.04
N TRP A 171 -0.24 -10.57 -6.86
CA TRP A 171 -1.54 -10.83 -6.24
C TRP A 171 -2.63 -10.07 -7.00
N THR A 172 -3.80 -10.68 -7.19
CA THR A 172 -4.93 -10.06 -7.90
C THR A 172 -6.15 -10.05 -7.01
N THR A 173 -6.84 -8.90 -6.95
CA THR A 173 -8.09 -8.72 -6.19
C THR A 173 -9.12 -7.96 -7.02
N GLU A 174 -10.37 -7.94 -6.57
CA GLU A 174 -11.42 -7.08 -7.11
C GLU A 174 -11.51 -5.75 -6.34
N VAL A 175 -11.80 -4.68 -7.06
CA VAL A 175 -12.11 -3.34 -6.55
C VAL A 175 -13.53 -3.01 -6.99
N GLU A 176 -14.37 -2.59 -6.05
CA GLU A 176 -15.75 -2.18 -6.31
C GLU A 176 -15.86 -0.67 -6.17
N VAL A 177 -16.29 -0.02 -7.24
CA VAL A 177 -16.55 1.40 -7.28
C VAL A 177 -18.05 1.62 -7.08
N THR A 178 -18.39 2.37 -6.03
CA THR A 178 -19.75 2.78 -5.70
C THR A 178 -19.94 4.28 -5.98
N ASN A 179 -21.21 4.68 -6.19
CA ASN A 179 -21.59 6.09 -6.36
C ASN A 179 -21.40 6.90 -5.08
#